data_AF-A0A4Q5QW52-F1
#
_entry.id   AF-A0A4Q5QW52-F1
#
_cell.length_a   1.000
_cell.length_b   1.000
_cell.length_c   1.000
_cell.angle_alpha   90.00
_cell.angle_beta   90.00
_cell.angle_gamma   90.00
#
_symmetry.space_group_name_H-M   'P 1'
#
loop_
_entity.id
_entity.type
_entity.pdbx_description
1 polymer ?
#
loop_
_entity_poly.entity_id
_entity_poly.type
_entity_poly.pdbx_seq_one_letter_code
_entity_poly.pdbx_strand_id
1 'polypeptide(L)'
;MTDPATPPANDAAPWDIDAITHGLDEARARWRASQPRHADGAPGFPSRRALEEITADLCAALFPRRLGPGLAGPANENGFVREVLDRALQRLRAQVRLELGYALGEADPHAANL
;
A
#
# COMPACT_ATOMS: atom_id res chain seq x y z
N MET A 1 -28.47 50.22 21.49
CA MET A 1 -28.24 50.05 20.04
C MET A 1 -26.91 49.32 19.93
N THR A 2 -27.00 48.02 19.70
CA THR A 2 -25.98 47.00 19.97
C THR A 2 -24.86 47.03 18.93
N ASP A 3 -23.63 46.97 19.40
CA ASP A 3 -22.39 46.78 18.65
C ASP A 3 -22.30 45.32 18.17
N PRO A 4 -22.17 45.00 16.87
CA PRO A 4 -22.00 43.63 16.43
C PRO A 4 -20.54 43.29 16.11
N ALA A 5 -20.12 42.20 16.76
CA ALA A 5 -19.14 41.22 16.30
C ALA A 5 -17.65 41.54 16.51
N THR A 6 -17.17 41.18 17.71
CA THR A 6 -15.87 40.53 17.86
C THR A 6 -15.77 39.35 16.86
N PRO A 7 -14.74 39.28 16.00
CA PRO A 7 -14.55 38.12 15.13
C PRO A 7 -14.36 36.86 15.98
N PRO A 8 -14.89 35.69 15.55
CA PRO A 8 -14.71 34.46 16.30
C PRO A 8 -13.22 34.18 16.46
N ALA A 9 -12.81 33.92 17.69
CA ALA A 9 -11.50 33.38 17.98
C ALA A 9 -11.28 32.18 17.05
N ASN A 10 -10.25 32.27 16.21
CA ASN A 10 -9.81 31.17 15.39
C ASN A 10 -9.48 30.02 16.36
N ASP A 11 -10.32 28.99 16.41
CA ASP A 11 -10.08 27.74 17.13
C ASP A 11 -8.81 27.10 16.53
N ALA A 12 -7.66 27.57 17.02
CA ALA A 12 -6.36 27.04 16.67
C ALA A 12 -6.36 25.57 17.05
N ALA A 13 -6.16 24.73 16.04
CA ALA A 13 -6.32 23.29 16.14
C ALA A 13 -5.58 22.72 17.37
N PRO A 14 -6.18 21.75 18.10
CA PRO A 14 -5.70 21.27 19.41
C PRO A 14 -4.41 20.43 19.37
N TRP A 15 -3.67 20.45 18.26
CA TRP A 15 -2.51 19.60 18.03
C TRP A 15 -1.33 20.42 17.55
N ASP A 16 -0.21 20.33 18.28
CA ASP A 16 1.08 20.83 17.83
C ASP A 16 1.67 19.85 16.82
N ILE A 17 1.35 20.09 15.54
CA ILE A 17 1.79 19.25 14.43
C ILE A 17 3.30 19.26 14.27
N ASP A 18 3.98 20.37 14.58
CA ASP A 18 5.42 20.49 14.47
C ASP A 18 6.12 19.61 15.52
N ALA A 19 5.65 19.64 16.77
CA ALA A 19 6.16 18.75 17.82
C ALA A 19 5.91 17.27 17.51
N ILE A 20 4.72 16.92 17.00
CA ILE A 20 4.38 15.54 16.63
C ILE A 20 5.26 15.04 15.48
N THR A 21 5.41 15.84 14.43
CA THR A 21 6.22 15.45 13.26
C THR A 21 7.70 15.31 13.61
N HIS A 22 8.22 16.17 14.48
CA HIS A 22 9.58 16.06 15.01
C HIS A 22 9.78 14.76 15.81
N GLY A 23 8.87 14.44 16.75
CA GLY A 23 8.94 13.20 17.53
C GLY A 23 8.84 11.93 16.66
N LEU A 24 8.00 11.97 15.61
CA LEU A 24 7.93 10.88 14.63
C LEU A 24 9.23 10.75 13.82
N ASP A 25 9.92 11.84 13.53
CA ASP A 25 11.20 11.82 12.82
C ASP A 25 12.31 11.17 13.66
N GLU A 26 12.42 11.55 14.93
CA GLU A 26 13.35 10.94 15.87
C GLU A 26 13.09 9.44 16.05
N ALA A 27 11.82 9.03 16.17
CA ALA A 27 11.44 7.62 16.27
C ALA A 27 11.87 6.84 15.02
N ARG A 28 11.63 7.40 13.81
CA ARG A 28 12.09 6.81 12.53
C ARG A 28 13.60 6.75 12.43
N ALA A 29 14.32 7.76 12.90
CA ALA A 29 15.79 7.78 12.88
C ALA A 29 16.37 6.73 13.83
N ARG A 30 15.82 6.61 15.05
CA ARG A 30 16.23 5.62 16.04
C ARG A 30 16.00 4.19 15.57
N TRP A 31 14.84 3.92 14.97
CA TRP A 31 14.53 2.62 14.38
C TRP A 31 15.50 2.25 13.25
N ARG A 32 15.75 3.16 12.31
CA ARG A 32 16.75 2.97 11.23
C ARG A 32 18.16 2.71 11.78
N ALA A 33 18.58 3.46 12.80
CA ALA A 33 19.89 3.26 13.44
C ALA A 33 19.99 1.91 14.17
N SER A 34 18.89 1.42 14.74
CA SER A 34 18.84 0.11 15.41
C SER A 34 18.77 -1.09 14.45
N GLN A 35 18.55 -0.83 13.16
CA GLN A 35 18.43 -1.87 12.13
C GLN A 35 19.49 -1.68 11.02
N PRO A 36 20.74 -2.13 11.24
CA PRO A 36 21.87 -1.89 10.34
C PRO A 36 21.75 -2.50 8.93
N ARG A 37 20.72 -3.33 8.66
CA ARG A 37 20.44 -3.91 7.33
C ARG A 37 19.16 -3.36 6.67
N HIS A 38 18.43 -2.47 7.34
CA HIS A 38 17.20 -1.85 6.81
C HIS A 38 17.43 -0.43 6.27
N ALA A 39 18.66 0.10 6.37
CA ALA A 39 19.04 1.40 5.85
C ALA A 39 19.03 1.45 4.31
N ASP A 40 19.25 0.31 3.64
CA ASP A 40 19.31 0.21 2.18
C ASP A 40 18.20 -0.71 1.66
N GLY A 41 16.96 -0.22 1.66
CA GLY A 41 15.88 -0.73 0.82
C GLY A 41 15.70 -2.26 0.84
N ALA A 42 15.38 -2.82 2.02
CA ALA A 42 14.95 -4.22 2.12
C ALA A 42 13.86 -4.52 1.07
N PRO A 43 13.85 -5.71 0.43
CA PRO A 43 12.83 -6.09 -0.55
C PRO A 43 11.47 -5.90 0.10
N GLY A 44 10.78 -4.85 -0.36
CA GLY A 44 9.72 -4.21 0.41
C GLY A 44 8.53 -5.11 0.62
N PHE A 45 7.76 -4.84 1.66
CA PHE A 45 6.43 -5.41 1.83
C PHE A 45 5.59 -5.25 0.56
N PRO A 46 4.61 -6.15 0.34
CA PRO A 46 3.63 -5.97 -0.73
C PRO A 46 3.00 -4.57 -0.69
N SER A 47 2.94 -3.93 -1.85
CA SER A 47 2.27 -2.64 -1.99
C SER A 47 0.76 -2.81 -1.85
N ARG A 48 0.18 -2.14 -0.86
CA ARG A 48 -1.28 -2.12 -0.65
C ARG A 48 -2.04 -1.72 -1.92
N ARG A 49 -1.57 -0.68 -2.61
CA ARG A 49 -2.17 -0.24 -3.88
C ARG A 49 -2.11 -1.33 -4.95
N ALA A 50 -0.99 -2.05 -5.04
CA ALA A 50 -0.87 -3.16 -5.99
C ALA A 50 -1.84 -4.31 -5.65
N LEU A 51 -2.05 -4.62 -4.37
CA LEU A 51 -3.03 -5.63 -3.93
C LEU A 51 -4.48 -5.22 -4.26
N GLU A 52 -4.81 -3.93 -4.09
CA GLU A 52 -6.11 -3.37 -4.49
C GLU A 52 -6.33 -3.51 -6.01
N GLU A 53 -5.33 -3.18 -6.83
CA GLU A 53 -5.36 -3.34 -8.29
C GLU A 53 -5.49 -4.81 -8.72
N ILE A 54 -4.74 -5.72 -8.08
CA ILE A 54 -4.84 -7.16 -8.34
C ILE A 54 -6.26 -7.64 -8.05
N THR A 55 -6.83 -7.24 -6.92
CA THR A 55 -8.17 -7.66 -6.52
C THR A 55 -9.23 -7.12 -7.48
N ALA A 56 -9.10 -5.86 -7.91
CA ALA A 56 -9.98 -5.27 -8.90
C ALA A 56 -9.92 -6.02 -10.24
N ASP A 57 -8.71 -6.37 -10.70
CA ASP A 57 -8.52 -7.11 -11.95
C ASP A 57 -9.09 -8.53 -11.87
N LEU A 58 -8.86 -9.25 -10.77
CA LEU A 58 -9.45 -10.57 -10.56
C LEU A 58 -10.97 -10.50 -10.55
N CYS A 59 -11.56 -9.53 -9.86
CA CYS A 59 -13.00 -9.31 -9.87
C CYS A 59 -13.51 -9.01 -11.28
N ALA A 60 -12.81 -8.18 -12.06
CA ALA A 60 -13.19 -7.87 -13.44
C ALA A 60 -13.14 -9.10 -14.37
N ALA A 61 -12.12 -9.96 -14.21
CA ALA A 61 -12.00 -11.20 -14.97
C ALA A 61 -13.07 -12.25 -14.58
N LEU A 62 -13.48 -12.30 -13.31
CA LEU A 62 -14.52 -13.23 -12.83
C LEU A 62 -15.95 -12.75 -13.14
N PHE A 63 -16.15 -11.44 -13.22
CA PHE A 63 -17.46 -10.84 -13.50
C PHE A 63 -17.41 -9.87 -14.69
N PRO A 64 -16.95 -10.31 -15.87
CA PRO A 64 -16.66 -9.43 -17.01
C PRO A 64 -17.91 -8.72 -17.54
N ARG A 65 -19.08 -9.34 -17.44
CA ARG A 65 -20.35 -8.71 -17.82
C ARG A 65 -20.83 -7.62 -16.86
N ARG A 66 -20.33 -7.60 -15.63
CA ARG A 66 -20.70 -6.61 -14.58
C ARG A 66 -19.65 -5.53 -14.41
N LEU A 67 -18.38 -5.88 -14.57
CA LEU A 67 -17.22 -5.05 -14.23
C LEU A 67 -16.26 -4.82 -15.41
N GLY A 68 -16.48 -5.49 -16.55
CA GLY A 68 -15.70 -5.29 -17.77
C GLY A 68 -16.22 -4.11 -18.61
N PRO A 69 -15.48 -3.74 -19.67
CA PRO A 69 -15.87 -2.67 -20.57
C PRO A 69 -17.22 -3.01 -21.21
N GLY A 70 -18.25 -2.23 -20.84
CA GLY A 70 -19.58 -2.39 -21.39
C GLY A 70 -19.53 -2.31 -22.91
N LEU A 71 -20.09 -3.33 -23.58
CA LEU A 71 -20.23 -3.54 -25.04
C LEU A 71 -19.37 -4.67 -25.66
N ALA A 72 -18.59 -5.43 -24.88
CA ALA A 72 -18.00 -6.67 -25.39
C ALA A 72 -19.10 -7.72 -25.65
N GLY A 73 -19.39 -8.04 -26.92
CA GLY A 73 -20.17 -9.23 -27.26
C GLY A 73 -19.47 -10.51 -26.76
N PRO A 74 -20.13 -11.69 -26.78
CA PRO A 74 -19.59 -12.93 -26.23
C PRO A 74 -18.19 -13.31 -26.76
N ALA A 75 -17.87 -12.94 -27.99
CA ALA A 75 -16.56 -13.16 -28.61
C ALA A 75 -15.44 -12.27 -28.03
N ASN A 76 -15.78 -11.11 -27.48
CA ASN A 76 -14.82 -10.15 -26.92
C ASN A 76 -14.67 -10.32 -25.39
N GLU A 77 -15.61 -11.02 -24.74
CA GLU A 77 -15.55 -11.37 -23.31
C GLU A 77 -14.33 -12.25 -23.00
N ASN A 78 -14.12 -13.32 -23.76
CA ASN A 78 -12.99 -14.23 -23.56
C ASN A 78 -11.63 -13.53 -23.74
N GLY A 79 -11.53 -12.60 -24.71
CA GLY A 79 -10.33 -11.80 -24.93
C GLY A 79 -10.02 -10.91 -23.73
N PHE A 80 -11.03 -10.20 -23.24
CA PHE A 80 -10.93 -9.35 -22.05
C PHE A 80 -10.52 -10.15 -20.80
N VAL A 81 -11.19 -11.28 -20.53
CA VAL A 81 -10.88 -12.14 -19.37
C VAL A 81 -9.42 -12.61 -19.43
N ARG A 82 -8.94 -13.04 -20.60
CA ARG A 82 -7.55 -13.48 -20.78
C ARG A 82 -6.55 -12.37 -20.47
N GLU A 83 -6.77 -11.17 -21.01
CA GLU A 83 -5.87 -10.03 -20.82
C GLU A 83 -5.82 -9.59 -19.35
N VAL A 84 -6.98 -9.43 -18.73
CA VAL A 84 -7.06 -8.97 -17.33
C VAL A 84 -6.50 -10.02 -16.37
N LEU A 85 -6.76 -11.30 -16.61
CA LEU A 85 -6.23 -12.37 -15.76
C LEU A 85 -4.71 -12.48 -15.85
N ASP A 86 -4.14 -12.42 -17.06
CA ASP A 86 -2.69 -12.44 -17.26
C ASP A 86 -2.03 -11.27 -16.49
N ARG A 87 -2.60 -10.07 -16.64
CA ARG A 87 -2.17 -8.87 -15.92
C ARG A 87 -2.25 -9.03 -14.40
N ALA A 88 -3.36 -9.53 -13.87
CA ALA A 88 -3.57 -9.74 -12.44
C ALA A 88 -2.53 -10.72 -11.86
N LEU A 89 -2.31 -11.85 -12.55
CA LEU A 89 -1.40 -12.90 -12.10
C LEU A 89 0.06 -12.46 -12.15
N GLN A 90 0.46 -11.70 -13.17
CA GLN A 90 1.81 -11.15 -13.25
C GLN A 90 2.10 -10.19 -12.08
N ARG A 91 1.14 -9.32 -11.73
CA ARG A 91 1.26 -8.42 -10.57
C ARG A 91 1.26 -9.18 -9.25
N LEU A 92 0.37 -10.15 -9.09
CA LEU A 92 0.31 -10.99 -7.90
C LEU A 92 1.64 -11.71 -7.67
N ARG A 93 2.22 -12.31 -8.73
CA ARG A 93 3.53 -12.97 -8.66
C ARG A 93 4.63 -12.02 -8.19
N ALA A 94 4.61 -10.76 -8.61
CA ALA A 94 5.57 -9.77 -8.13
C ALA A 94 5.42 -9.49 -6.64
N GLN A 95 4.19 -9.29 -6.15
CA GLN A 95 3.91 -9.04 -4.74
C GLN A 95 4.21 -10.25 -3.85
N VAL A 96 3.91 -11.47 -4.31
CA VAL A 96 4.26 -12.70 -3.59
C VAL A 96 5.78 -12.88 -3.48
N ARG A 97 6.54 -12.52 -4.51
CA ARG A 97 8.01 -12.56 -4.45
C ARG A 97 8.59 -11.54 -3.46
N LEU A 98 7.96 -10.37 -3.35
CA LEU A 98 8.30 -9.38 -2.35
C LEU A 98 8.07 -9.94 -0.93
N GLU A 99 6.89 -10.50 -0.67
CA GLU A 99 6.56 -11.12 0.62
C GLU A 99 7.49 -12.30 0.97
N LEU A 100 7.74 -13.19 0.01
CA LEU A 100 8.65 -14.33 0.23
C LEU A 100 10.10 -13.86 0.42
N GLY A 101 10.54 -12.84 -0.32
CA GLY A 101 11.86 -12.25 -0.14
C GLY A 101 12.02 -11.59 1.23
N TYR A 102 10.96 -10.94 1.72
CA TYR A 102 10.88 -10.40 3.07
C TYR A 102 10.92 -11.52 4.14
N ALA A 103 9.99 -12.48 4.07
CA ALA A 103 9.86 -13.57 5.05
C ALA A 103 11.10 -14.48 5.12
N LEU A 104 11.78 -14.74 4.00
CA LEU A 104 13.01 -15.55 3.97
C LEU A 104 14.26 -14.76 4.37
N GLY A 105 14.25 -13.43 4.25
CA GLY A 105 15.32 -12.54 4.72
C GLY A 105 15.29 -12.32 6.25
N GLU A 106 14.14 -12.58 6.89
CA GLU A 106 13.94 -12.52 8.35
C GLU A 106 14.37 -13.82 9.06
N ALA A 107 14.50 -14.94 8.31
CA ALA A 107 14.96 -16.23 8.83
C ALA A 107 16.49 -16.24 9.04
N ASP A 108 16.92 -15.56 10.10
CA ASP A 108 17.88 -16.02 11.10
C ASP A 108 19.17 -15.19 11.33
N PRO A 109 19.19 -14.42 12.44
CA PRO A 109 20.42 -13.94 13.08
C PRO A 109 20.82 -14.70 14.37
N HIS A 110 20.16 -15.81 14.75
CA HIS A 110 20.38 -16.54 16.02
C HIS A 110 20.52 -18.07 15.95
N ALA A 111 20.33 -18.76 14.82
CA ALA A 111 20.54 -20.19 14.64
C ALA A 111 21.96 -20.55 14.14
N ALA A 112 22.86 -19.56 14.07
CA ALA A 112 24.29 -19.79 13.93
C ALA A 112 25.03 -20.04 15.27
N ASN A 113 24.30 -20.29 16.37
CA ASN A 113 24.91 -20.51 17.69
C ASN A 113 24.22 -21.62 18.52
N LEU A 114 24.00 -22.77 17.89
CA LEU A 114 23.74 -24.05 18.56
C LEU A 114 24.64 -25.14 17.98
#